data_AF-A0A3M2BGX3-F1
#
_entry.id   AF-A0A3M2BGX3-F1
#
_cell.length_a   1.000
_cell.length_b   1.000
_cell.length_c   1.000
_cell.angle_alpha   90.00
_cell.angle_beta   90.00
_cell.angle_gamma   90.00
#
_symmetry.space_group_name_H-M   'P 1'
#
loop_
_entity.id
_entity.type
_entity.pdbx_description
1 polymer ?
#
loop_
_entity_poly.entity_id
_entity_poly.type
_entity_poly.pdbx_seq_one_letter_code
_entity_poly.pdbx_strand_id
1 'polypeptide(L)'
;MNWKPSFSVFVMMAMAFTLLAACSQTAGPAAPIGDRATLERLAQSYEKLSVGLPMAADRLPEKERKDFTVRVFQDAGYDYGKTLQELVSGRHDVHDKLVRDMAELVNLPHRYLKWDDRVLTRLYSNEELDAIKRLHRMLNTAQ
;
A
#
# COMPACT_ATOMS: atom_id res chain seq x y z
N MET A 1 48.04 24.65 -46.74
CA MET A 1 47.59 24.97 -45.36
C MET A 1 46.46 25.99 -45.42
N ASN A 2 45.24 25.54 -45.17
CA ASN A 2 44.17 26.19 -44.39
C ASN A 2 42.83 25.59 -44.83
N TRP A 3 42.45 24.51 -44.16
CA TRP A 3 41.16 23.86 -44.31
C TRP A 3 40.32 24.27 -43.10
N LYS A 4 39.22 24.99 -43.31
CA LYS A 4 38.22 25.28 -42.28
C LYS A 4 37.08 24.28 -42.43
N PRO A 5 36.87 23.35 -41.48
CA PRO A 5 35.64 22.59 -41.43
C PRO A 5 34.54 23.36 -40.68
N SER A 6 33.44 23.46 -41.40
CA SER A 6 32.06 23.83 -41.11
C SER A 6 31.54 23.61 -39.69
N PHE A 7 30.91 24.65 -39.16
CA PHE A 7 30.27 24.80 -37.85
C PHE A 7 28.95 24.00 -37.67
N SER A 8 28.75 22.90 -38.41
CA SER A 8 27.39 22.35 -38.65
C SER A 8 27.17 20.92 -38.15
N VAL A 9 27.88 20.48 -37.11
CA VAL A 9 27.76 19.09 -36.59
C VAL A 9 27.38 19.01 -35.11
N PHE A 10 27.34 20.13 -34.36
CA PHE A 10 27.20 20.06 -32.90
C PHE A 10 25.78 19.98 -32.32
N VAL A 11 24.72 20.02 -33.14
CA VAL A 11 23.33 20.12 -32.63
C VAL A 11 22.58 18.78 -32.58
N MET A 12 23.10 17.72 -33.20
CA MET A 12 22.32 16.48 -33.39
C MET A 12 22.62 15.36 -32.38
N MET A 13 23.39 15.64 -31.33
CA MET A 13 23.83 14.63 -30.34
C MET A 13 23.49 15.06 -28.91
N ALA A 14 22.24 15.43 -28.66
CA ALA A 14 21.73 15.72 -27.31
C ALA A 14 20.27 15.30 -27.11
N MET A 15 19.80 14.25 -27.82
CA MET A 15 18.42 13.78 -27.73
C MET A 15 18.35 12.25 -27.67
N ALA A 16 19.07 11.66 -26.71
CA ALA A 16 19.07 10.20 -26.48
C ALA A 16 19.25 9.83 -25.00
N PHE A 17 18.71 10.61 -24.06
CA PHE A 17 18.92 10.36 -22.62
C PHE A 17 17.64 10.31 -21.76
N THR A 18 16.47 10.00 -22.34
CA THR A 18 15.19 10.05 -21.58
C THR A 18 14.31 8.81 -21.73
N LEU A 19 14.87 7.59 -21.73
CA LEU A 19 14.04 6.37 -21.77
C LEU A 19 14.41 5.26 -20.78
N LEU A 20 15.09 5.59 -19.68
CA LEU A 20 15.22 4.68 -18.54
C LEU A 20 14.78 5.35 -17.24
N ALA A 21 13.62 6.00 -17.26
CA ALA A 21 12.77 6.03 -16.07
C ALA A 21 12.14 4.64 -15.93
N ALA A 22 12.97 3.65 -15.59
CA ALA A 22 12.45 2.43 -15.00
C ALA A 22 11.59 2.87 -13.82
N CYS A 23 10.28 2.65 -13.93
CA CYS A 23 9.37 2.74 -12.81
C CYS A 23 9.81 1.69 -11.79
N SER A 24 10.84 2.01 -11.01
CA SER A 24 10.89 1.54 -9.65
C SER A 24 9.61 2.09 -9.03
N GLN A 25 8.60 1.25 -8.90
CA GLN A 25 7.49 1.52 -7.99
C GLN A 25 8.13 1.65 -6.61
N THR A 26 8.58 2.86 -6.33
CA THR A 26 9.16 3.23 -5.06
C THR A 26 7.99 3.09 -4.09
N ALA A 27 8.09 2.11 -3.21
CA ALA A 27 7.08 1.85 -2.19
C ALA A 27 6.67 3.17 -1.54
N GLY A 28 5.38 3.53 -1.65
CA GLY A 28 4.85 4.81 -1.21
C GLY A 28 5.13 5.11 0.27
N PRO A 29 4.81 6.31 0.76
CA PRO A 29 4.81 6.59 2.19
C PRO A 29 3.73 5.76 2.91
N ALA A 30 3.80 5.71 4.24
CA ALA A 30 2.66 5.25 5.04
C ALA A 30 1.44 6.15 4.78
N ALA A 31 0.25 5.57 4.75
CA ALA A 31 -0.99 6.33 4.71
C ALA A 31 -1.13 7.12 6.02
N PRO A 32 -1.44 8.43 5.96
CA PRO A 32 -1.71 9.22 7.16
C PRO A 32 -2.84 8.61 8.00
N ILE A 33 -2.53 8.32 9.27
CA ILE A 33 -3.47 7.69 10.20
C ILE A 33 -4.31 8.76 10.89
N GLY A 34 -5.62 8.53 11.03
CA GLY A 34 -6.54 9.52 11.59
C GLY A 34 -6.93 10.64 10.62
N ASP A 35 -6.60 10.50 9.34
CA ASP A 35 -6.94 11.47 8.30
C ASP A 35 -8.11 10.99 7.43
N ARG A 36 -9.18 11.78 7.39
CA ARG A 36 -10.39 11.47 6.63
C ARG A 36 -10.13 11.45 5.12
N ALA A 37 -9.34 12.40 4.60
CA ALA A 37 -9.07 12.49 3.17
C ALA A 37 -8.31 11.25 2.67
N THR A 38 -7.40 10.72 3.49
CA THR A 38 -6.69 9.47 3.25
C THR A 38 -7.65 8.28 3.17
N LEU A 39 -8.60 8.16 4.11
CA LEU A 39 -9.61 7.10 4.07
C LEU A 39 -10.53 7.21 2.86
N GLU A 40 -10.97 8.41 2.50
CA GLU A 40 -11.79 8.64 1.31
C GLU A 40 -11.03 8.26 0.03
N ARG A 41 -9.73 8.57 -0.05
CA ARG A 41 -8.88 8.14 -1.17
C ARG A 41 -8.75 6.62 -1.23
N LEU A 42 -8.51 5.96 -0.10
CA LEU A 42 -8.46 4.51 -0.02
C LEU A 42 -9.80 3.86 -0.41
N ALA A 43 -10.93 4.45 -0.01
CA ALA A 43 -12.25 4.00 -0.40
C ALA A 43 -12.48 4.14 -1.92
N GLN A 44 -12.09 5.26 -2.53
CA GLN A 44 -12.15 5.45 -3.98
C GLN A 44 -11.31 4.41 -4.73
N SER A 45 -10.09 4.14 -4.28
CA SER A 45 -9.23 3.09 -4.85
C SER A 45 -9.84 1.70 -4.67
N TYR A 46 -10.46 1.42 -3.53
CA TYR A 46 -11.18 0.18 -3.28
C TYR A 46 -12.34 0.00 -4.27
N GLU A 47 -13.20 1.01 -4.41
CA GLU A 47 -14.35 0.97 -5.33
C GLU A 47 -13.88 0.79 -6.78
N LYS A 48 -12.91 1.59 -7.22
CA LYS A 48 -12.32 1.52 -8.55
C LYS A 48 -11.79 0.13 -8.87
N LEU A 49 -11.02 -0.47 -7.96
CA LEU A 49 -10.42 -1.79 -8.17
C LEU A 49 -11.45 -2.92 -8.04
N SER A 50 -12.55 -2.70 -7.31
CA SER A 50 -13.61 -3.70 -7.12
C SER A 50 -14.43 -3.95 -8.39
N VAL A 51 -14.54 -2.98 -9.30
CA VAL A 51 -15.30 -3.11 -10.57
C VAL A 51 -14.81 -4.29 -11.41
N GLY A 52 -13.53 -4.63 -11.35
CA GLY A 52 -12.93 -5.72 -12.11
C GLY A 52 -12.96 -7.10 -11.43
N LEU A 53 -13.53 -7.22 -10.23
CA LEU A 53 -13.50 -8.46 -9.48
C LEU A 53 -14.65 -9.40 -9.86
N PRO A 54 -14.42 -10.73 -9.87
CA PRO A 54 -15.47 -11.72 -10.14
C PRO A 54 -16.48 -11.85 -8.98
N MET A 55 -16.17 -11.31 -7.81
CA MET A 55 -16.99 -11.29 -6.60
C MET A 55 -16.58 -10.14 -5.69
N ALA A 56 -17.34 -9.88 -4.63
CA ALA A 56 -16.96 -8.90 -3.62
C ALA A 56 -15.55 -9.15 -3.08
N ALA A 57 -14.74 -8.10 -2.92
CA ALA A 57 -13.33 -8.24 -2.52
C ALA A 57 -13.16 -8.97 -1.19
N ASP A 58 -14.12 -8.81 -0.28
CA ASP A 58 -14.16 -9.47 1.02
C ASP A 58 -14.50 -10.97 0.95
N ARG A 59 -14.88 -11.49 -0.22
CA ARG A 59 -15.12 -12.92 -0.49
C ARG A 59 -14.00 -13.60 -1.26
N LEU A 60 -12.99 -12.85 -1.71
CA LEU A 60 -11.84 -13.40 -2.40
C LEU A 60 -11.08 -14.41 -1.52
N PRO A 61 -10.39 -15.39 -2.10
CA PRO A 61 -9.43 -16.21 -1.38
C PRO A 61 -8.45 -15.36 -0.56
N GLU A 62 -8.00 -15.89 0.58
CA GLU A 62 -7.15 -15.20 1.56
C GLU A 62 -5.98 -14.43 0.94
N LYS A 63 -5.23 -15.07 0.03
CA LYS A 63 -4.09 -14.46 -0.65
C LYS A 63 -4.52 -13.37 -1.62
N GLU A 64 -5.56 -13.62 -2.41
CA GLU A 64 -6.07 -12.64 -3.37
C GLU A 64 -6.64 -11.40 -2.68
N ARG A 65 -7.24 -11.57 -1.50
CA ARG A 65 -7.74 -10.49 -0.66
C ARG A 65 -6.61 -9.64 -0.07
N LYS A 66 -5.51 -10.28 0.32
CA LYS A 66 -4.26 -9.60 0.73
C LYS A 66 -3.69 -8.80 -0.44
N ASP A 67 -3.52 -9.44 -1.60
CA ASP A 67 -3.00 -8.81 -2.81
C ASP A 67 -3.90 -7.65 -3.27
N PHE A 68 -5.23 -7.80 -3.17
CA PHE A 68 -6.19 -6.74 -3.43
C PHE A 68 -6.01 -5.57 -2.46
N THR A 69 -5.92 -5.82 -1.16
CA THR A 69 -5.74 -4.77 -0.15
C THR A 69 -4.44 -4.02 -0.40
N VAL A 70 -3.33 -4.71 -0.68
CA VAL A 70 -2.06 -4.08 -1.05
C VAL A 70 -2.21 -3.19 -2.28
N ARG A 71 -2.92 -3.64 -3.32
CA ARG A 71 -3.21 -2.83 -4.51
C ARG A 71 -4.06 -1.60 -4.22
N VAL A 72 -5.00 -1.65 -3.27
CA VAL A 72 -5.78 -0.48 -2.84
C VAL A 72 -4.85 0.59 -2.27
N PHE A 73 -3.91 0.22 -1.41
CA PHE A 73 -2.92 1.16 -0.87
C PHE A 73 -2.02 1.71 -1.98
N GLN A 74 -1.53 0.84 -2.86
CA GLN A 74 -0.66 1.25 -3.97
C GLN A 74 -1.36 2.21 -4.95
N ASP A 75 -2.60 1.93 -5.34
CA ASP A 75 -3.39 2.80 -6.22
C ASP A 75 -3.68 4.16 -5.56
N ALA A 76 -3.87 4.18 -4.23
CA ALA A 76 -4.00 5.41 -3.45
C ALA A 76 -2.67 6.15 -3.21
N GLY A 77 -1.54 5.59 -3.65
CA GLY A 77 -0.20 6.17 -3.51
C GLY A 77 0.51 5.88 -2.19
N TYR A 78 0.07 4.86 -1.45
CA TYR A 78 0.60 4.50 -0.13
C TYR A 78 1.19 3.09 -0.11
N ASP A 79 2.03 2.81 0.87
CA ASP A 79 2.55 1.48 1.15
C ASP A 79 1.78 0.82 2.30
N TYR A 80 1.23 -0.38 2.05
CA TYR A 80 0.47 -1.14 3.03
C TYR A 80 1.31 -1.48 4.28
N GLY A 81 2.54 -1.98 4.08
CA GLY A 81 3.40 -2.44 5.18
C GLY A 81 3.82 -1.30 6.09
N LYS A 82 4.24 -0.17 5.52
CA LYS A 82 4.57 1.06 6.27
C LYS A 82 3.34 1.61 6.99
N THR A 83 2.16 1.57 6.36
CA THR A 83 0.91 1.99 7.03
C THR A 83 0.61 1.11 8.24
N LEU A 84 0.76 -0.20 8.10
CA LEU A 84 0.56 -1.14 9.18
C LEU A 84 1.55 -0.88 10.34
N GLN A 85 2.82 -0.62 10.04
CA GLN A 85 3.83 -0.25 11.06
C GLN A 85 3.50 1.08 11.75
N GLU A 86 3.07 2.09 10.97
CA GLU A 86 2.68 3.39 11.50
C GLU A 86 1.49 3.27 12.44
N LEU A 87 0.47 2.50 12.05
CA LEU A 87 -0.72 2.26 12.85
C LEU A 87 -0.40 1.63 14.21
N VAL A 88 0.57 0.71 14.26
CA VAL A 88 0.98 0.01 15.50
C VAL A 88 2.14 0.68 16.24
N SER A 89 2.56 1.87 15.80
CA SER A 89 3.61 2.66 16.48
C SER A 89 3.21 3.13 17.88
N GLY A 90 1.93 3.02 18.25
CA GLY A 90 1.39 3.43 19.54
C GLY A 90 1.13 4.93 19.67
N ARG A 91 1.23 5.68 18.56
CA ARG A 91 0.99 7.14 18.52
C ARG A 91 -0.47 7.53 18.28
N HIS A 92 -1.34 6.57 18.01
CA HIS A 92 -2.73 6.80 17.62
C HIS A 92 -3.69 6.21 18.63
N ASP A 93 -4.76 6.95 18.90
CA ASP A 93 -5.87 6.46 19.71
C ASP A 93 -6.73 5.49 18.88
N VAL A 94 -6.77 4.23 19.28
CA VAL A 94 -7.57 3.19 18.60
C VAL A 94 -9.07 3.34 18.83
N HIS A 95 -9.50 4.21 19.75
CA HIS A 95 -10.90 4.58 19.94
C HIS A 95 -11.35 5.67 18.95
N ASP A 96 -10.42 6.38 18.32
CA ASP A 96 -10.75 7.31 17.26
C ASP A 96 -11.35 6.55 16.06
N LYS A 97 -12.48 7.05 15.55
CA LYS A 97 -13.23 6.39 14.49
C LYS A 97 -12.39 6.22 13.21
N LEU A 98 -11.60 7.22 12.83
CA LEU A 98 -10.79 7.19 11.61
C LEU A 98 -9.63 6.21 11.75
N VAL A 99 -9.01 6.16 12.93
CA VAL A 99 -7.98 5.15 13.23
C VAL A 99 -8.56 3.74 13.16
N ARG A 100 -9.76 3.55 13.73
CA ARG A 100 -10.47 2.28 13.67
C ARG A 100 -10.88 1.87 12.26
N ASP A 101 -11.40 2.81 11.45
CA ASP A 101 -11.75 2.54 10.05
C ASP A 101 -10.50 2.11 9.25
N MET A 102 -9.35 2.75 9.48
CA MET A 102 -8.07 2.32 8.90
C MET A 102 -7.67 0.92 9.38
N ALA A 103 -7.82 0.64 10.68
CA ALA A 103 -7.53 -0.67 11.26
C ALA A 103 -8.41 -1.78 10.66
N GLU A 104 -9.69 -1.50 10.42
CA GLU A 104 -10.62 -2.42 9.76
C GLU A 104 -10.18 -2.72 8.32
N LEU A 105 -9.73 -1.69 7.58
CA LEU A 105 -9.23 -1.86 6.21
C LEU A 105 -7.95 -2.70 6.15
N VAL A 106 -6.95 -2.45 7.01
CA VAL A 106 -5.69 -3.22 6.99
C VAL A 106 -5.89 -4.67 7.44
N ASN A 107 -6.93 -4.94 8.24
CA ASN A 107 -7.30 -6.29 8.71
C ASN A 107 -8.19 -7.05 7.73
N LEU A 108 -8.69 -6.40 6.68
CA LEU A 108 -9.55 -7.01 5.66
C LEU A 108 -9.02 -8.36 5.14
N PRO A 109 -7.72 -8.55 4.86
CA PRO A 109 -7.23 -9.81 4.31
C PRO A 109 -7.41 -11.03 5.24
N HIS A 110 -7.49 -10.83 6.55
CA HIS A 110 -7.62 -11.91 7.53
C HIS A 110 -8.88 -11.81 8.42
N ARG A 111 -9.79 -10.88 8.13
CA ARG A 111 -11.01 -10.61 8.92
C ARG A 111 -11.86 -11.84 9.23
N TYR A 112 -11.97 -12.76 8.27
CA TYR A 112 -12.82 -13.96 8.39
C TYR A 112 -12.01 -15.24 8.62
N LEU A 113 -10.71 -15.12 8.83
CA LEU A 113 -9.85 -16.26 9.13
C LEU A 113 -9.92 -16.52 10.63
N LYS A 114 -9.82 -17.80 11.01
CA LYS A 114 -9.52 -18.13 12.40
C LYS A 114 -8.15 -17.55 12.73
N TRP A 115 -8.02 -16.98 13.93
CA TRP A 115 -6.75 -16.50 14.45
C TRP A 115 -5.82 -17.68 14.76
N ASP A 116 -5.22 -18.26 13.71
CA ASP A 116 -4.25 -19.36 13.75
C ASP A 116 -2.95 -18.88 13.09
N ASP A 117 -1.87 -18.87 13.86
CA ASP A 117 -0.53 -18.45 13.41
C ASP A 117 -0.05 -19.21 12.17
N ARG A 118 -0.46 -20.47 11.97
CA ARG A 118 -0.10 -21.25 10.77
C ARG A 118 -0.77 -20.73 9.51
N VAL A 119 -1.97 -20.16 9.64
CA VAL A 119 -2.68 -19.55 8.51
C VAL A 119 -2.08 -18.19 8.20
N LEU A 120 -1.86 -17.37 9.24
CA LEU A 120 -1.33 -16.01 9.10
C LEU A 120 0.12 -15.99 8.57
N THR A 121 0.99 -16.91 8.98
CA THR A 121 2.38 -17.00 8.49
C THR A 121 2.50 -17.31 7.00
N ARG A 122 1.43 -17.84 6.36
CA ARG A 122 1.40 -18.04 4.90
C ARG A 122 0.98 -16.78 4.13
N LEU A 123 0.39 -15.80 4.82
CA LEU A 123 -0.20 -14.59 4.23
C LEU A 123 0.66 -13.35 4.41
N TYR A 124 1.49 -13.33 5.45
CA TYR A 124 2.24 -12.15 5.87
C TYR A 124 3.71 -12.46 5.99
N SER A 125 4.54 -11.44 5.74
CA SER A 125 5.93 -11.49 6.19
C SER A 125 6.01 -11.51 7.73
N ASN A 126 7.16 -11.85 8.28
CA ASN A 126 7.36 -11.83 9.74
C ASN A 126 7.10 -10.43 10.32
N GLU A 127 7.52 -9.37 9.63
CA GLU A 127 7.35 -7.99 10.06
C GLU A 127 5.87 -7.57 10.06
N GLU A 128 5.13 -7.93 9.01
CA GLU A 128 3.69 -7.68 8.92
C GLU A 128 2.92 -8.48 9.96
N LEU A 129 3.32 -9.74 10.20
CA LEU A 129 2.68 -10.61 11.18
C LEU A 129 2.82 -10.04 12.59
N ASP A 130 4.02 -9.56 12.95
CA ASP A 130 4.25 -8.93 14.25
C ASP A 130 3.39 -7.68 14.44
N ALA A 131 3.26 -6.86 13.39
CA ALA A 131 2.41 -5.68 13.43
C ALA A 131 0.92 -6.07 13.53
N ILE A 132 0.43 -7.04 12.76
CA ILE A 132 -0.96 -7.53 12.87
C ILE A 132 -1.25 -8.06 14.27
N LYS A 133 -0.32 -8.82 14.85
CA LYS A 133 -0.44 -9.31 16.23
C LYS A 133 -0.52 -8.17 17.25
N ARG A 134 0.28 -7.10 17.06
CA ARG A 134 0.21 -5.89 17.89
C ARG A 134 -1.12 -5.17 17.73
N LEU A 135 -1.57 -4.97 16.49
CA LEU A 135 -2.83 -4.32 16.19
C LEU A 135 -4.02 -5.06 16.82
N HIS A 136 -4.04 -6.38 16.71
CA HIS A 136 -5.09 -7.20 17.32
C HIS A 136 -5.13 -7.07 18.85
N ARG A 137 -3.98 -7.01 19.51
CA ARG A 137 -3.93 -6.72 20.95
C ARG A 137 -4.49 -5.33 21.25
N MET A 138 -4.07 -4.30 20.51
CA MET A 138 -4.55 -2.92 20.70
C MET A 138 -6.07 -2.81 20.57
N LEU A 139 -6.66 -3.47 19.56
CA LEU A 139 -8.11 -3.48 19.33
C LEU A 139 -8.89 -4.25 20.40
N ASN A 140 -8.32 -5.32 20.96
CA ASN A 140 -8.99 -6.12 21.99
C ASN A 140 -8.80 -5.56 23.41
N THR A 141 -7.72 -4.83 23.69
CA THR A 141 -7.53 -4.11 24.97
C THR A 141 -8.38 -2.85 25.06
N ALA A 142 -8.99 -2.43 23.95
CA ALA A 142 -9.90 -1.29 23.84
C ALA A 142 -11.37 -1.65 24.14
N GLN A 143 -11.66 -2.91 24.50
CA GLN A 143 -12.99 -3.41 24.90
C GLN A 143 -13.10 -3.56 26.41
#